data_AF-A0A526XSR2-F1
#
_entry.id   AF-A0A526XSR2-F1
#
_cell.length_a   1.000
_cell.length_b   1.000
_cell.length_c   1.000
_cell.angle_alpha   90.00
_cell.angle_beta   90.00
_cell.angle_gamma   90.00
#
_symmetry.space_group_name_H-M   'P 1'
#
loop_
_entity.id
_entity.type
_entity.pdbx_description
1 polymer ?
#
loop_
_entity_poly.entity_id
_entity_poly.type
_entity_poly.pdbx_seq_one_letter_code
_entity_poly.pdbx_strand_id
1 'polypeptide(L)'
;AREIAQKCSIAGKHVLEIGCGKGEFLRELCITGGATGLGIDPAYRADKGRNDDYGDVKIIVDYFGPDYQHLQADTVLCRHTLEHVSSVSSFVRLIRKMIGKRT
;
A
#
# COMPACT_ATOMS: atom_id res chain seq x y z
N ALA A 1 9.36 -6.10 8.56
CA ALA A 1 8.54 -6.65 7.45
C ALA A 1 8.31 -8.17 7.42
N ARG A 2 9.32 -9.01 7.75
CA ARG A 2 9.29 -10.48 7.55
C ARG A 2 8.06 -11.22 8.08
N GLU A 3 7.61 -10.88 9.29
CA GLU A 3 6.43 -11.52 9.90
C GLU A 3 5.15 -11.28 9.09
N ILE A 4 4.93 -10.04 8.63
CA ILE A 4 3.78 -9.69 7.78
C ILE A 4 3.89 -10.39 6.42
N ALA A 5 5.09 -10.43 5.83
CA ALA A 5 5.30 -11.13 4.56
C ALA A 5 4.87 -12.61 4.63
N GLN A 6 5.19 -13.29 5.74
CA GLN A 6 4.80 -14.67 5.99
C GLN A 6 3.29 -14.79 6.26
N LYS A 7 2.76 -13.99 7.19
CA LYS A 7 1.33 -14.02 7.56
C LYS A 7 0.39 -13.77 6.38
N CYS A 8 0.78 -12.87 5.47
CA CYS A 8 -0.01 -12.54 4.28
C CYS A 8 0.37 -13.37 3.04
N SER A 9 1.39 -14.23 3.14
CA SER A 9 1.92 -15.05 2.04
C SER A 9 2.13 -14.23 0.76
N ILE A 10 2.94 -13.16 0.84
CA ILE A 10 3.03 -12.13 -0.22
C ILE A 10 3.96 -12.48 -1.38
N ALA A 11 4.62 -13.64 -1.37
CA ALA A 11 5.52 -14.02 -2.45
C ALA A 11 4.80 -14.06 -3.80
N GLY A 12 5.33 -13.34 -4.78
CA GLY A 12 4.76 -13.18 -6.12
C GLY A 12 3.49 -12.31 -6.18
N LYS A 13 3.05 -11.72 -5.07
CA LYS A 13 1.83 -10.92 -4.98
C LYS A 13 2.06 -9.45 -5.27
N HIS A 14 0.98 -8.75 -5.63
CA HIS A 14 0.93 -7.30 -5.66
C HIS A 14 0.33 -6.74 -4.36
N VAL A 15 1.10 -5.93 -3.65
CA VAL A 15 0.74 -5.33 -2.36
C VAL A 15 0.38 -3.86 -2.53
N LEU A 16 -0.80 -3.46 -2.07
CA LEU A 16 -1.19 -2.07 -1.94
C LEU A 16 -1.02 -1.62 -0.49
N GLU A 17 -0.23 -0.58 -0.22
CA GLU A 17 -0.16 0.10 1.09
C GLU A 17 -0.86 1.46 1.01
N ILE A 18 -2.00 1.59 1.69
CA ILE A 18 -2.70 2.87 1.84
C ILE A 18 -2.15 3.57 3.07
N GLY A 19 -1.70 4.81 2.91
CA GLY A 19 -1.00 5.54 3.97
C GLY A 19 0.45 5.05 4.15
N CYS A 20 1.18 4.88 3.03
CA CYS A 20 2.54 4.33 3.05
C CYS A 20 3.62 5.27 3.62
N GLY A 21 3.28 6.52 3.91
CA GLY A 21 4.20 7.58 4.30
C GLY A 21 5.36 7.71 3.30
N LYS A 22 6.58 7.44 3.76
CA LYS A 22 7.80 7.46 2.92
C LYS A 22 8.02 6.18 2.08
N GLY A 23 7.15 5.18 2.19
CA GLY A 23 7.25 3.91 1.44
C GLY A 23 8.33 2.94 1.93
N GLU A 24 9.06 3.26 3.01
CA GLU A 24 10.18 2.44 3.52
C GLU A 24 9.71 1.05 3.95
N PHE A 25 8.56 0.97 4.60
CA PHE A 25 7.99 -0.31 5.02
C PHE A 25 7.54 -1.17 3.83
N LEU A 26 6.77 -0.61 2.89
CA LEU A 26 6.36 -1.34 1.68
C LEU A 26 7.58 -1.86 0.92
N ARG A 27 8.64 -1.04 0.82
CA ARG A 27 9.90 -1.46 0.20
C ARG A 27 10.53 -2.64 0.92
N GLU A 28 10.73 -2.53 2.24
CA GLU A 28 11.29 -3.64 3.04
C GLU A 28 10.45 -4.91 2.91
N LEU A 29 9.12 -4.75 2.85
CA LEU A 29 8.17 -5.82 2.69
C LEU A 29 8.27 -6.52 1.34
N CYS A 30 8.28 -5.77 0.25
CA CYS A 30 8.43 -6.30 -1.10
C CYS A 30 9.76 -7.02 -1.29
N ILE A 31 10.87 -6.45 -0.81
CA ILE A 31 12.20 -7.07 -0.87
C ILE A 31 12.24 -8.37 -0.05
N THR A 32 11.77 -8.33 1.20
CA THR A 32 11.82 -9.48 2.10
C THR A 32 10.87 -10.60 1.68
N GLY A 33 9.72 -10.22 1.13
CA GLY A 33 8.65 -11.14 0.77
C GLY A 33 8.67 -11.62 -0.68
N GLY A 34 9.47 -11.01 -1.56
CA GLY A 34 9.46 -11.29 -2.99
C GLY A 34 8.15 -10.86 -3.66
N ALA A 35 7.69 -9.64 -3.38
CA ALA A 35 6.42 -9.07 -3.85
C ALA A 35 6.64 -7.79 -4.65
N THR A 36 5.62 -7.35 -5.38
CA THR A 36 5.56 -5.99 -5.95
C THR A 36 4.66 -5.10 -5.09
N GLY A 37 4.85 -3.77 -5.19
CA GLY A 37 4.21 -2.81 -4.30
C GLY A 37 3.65 -1.59 -5.00
N LEU A 38 2.52 -1.10 -4.50
CA LEU A 38 1.98 0.22 -4.78
C LEU A 38 1.67 0.92 -3.45
N GLY A 39 2.29 2.07 -3.21
CA GLY A 39 1.98 2.93 -2.07
C GLY A 39 1.14 4.13 -2.48
N ILE A 40 0.19 4.54 -1.64
CA ILE A 40 -0.59 5.78 -1.84
C ILE A 40 -0.52 6.60 -0.56
N ASP A 41 0.11 7.78 -0.62
CA ASP A 41 0.21 8.68 0.52
C ASP A 41 0.50 10.14 0.10
N PRO A 42 -0.25 11.14 0.60
CA PRO A 42 0.00 12.55 0.30
C PRO A 42 1.27 13.10 0.97
N ALA A 43 1.76 12.45 2.03
CA ALA A 43 2.95 12.84 2.77
C ALA A 43 4.24 12.24 2.18
N TYR A 44 4.15 11.46 1.10
CA TYR A 44 5.34 10.97 0.41
C TYR A 44 6.18 12.14 -0.09
N ARG A 45 7.48 12.11 0.25
CA ARG A 45 8.49 13.02 -0.26
C ARG A 45 9.65 12.18 -0.76
N ALA A 46 9.97 12.32 -2.05
CA ALA A 46 11.17 11.74 -2.61
C ALA A 46 12.39 12.44 -1.97
N ASP A 47 13.16 11.69 -1.17
CA ASP A 47 14.43 12.20 -0.65
C ASP A 47 15.43 12.29 -1.82
N LYS A 48 16.03 13.47 -2.02
CA LYS A 48 17.08 13.66 -3.03
C LYS A 48 18.22 12.65 -2.79
N GLY A 49 18.46 11.78 -3.78
CA GLY A 49 19.53 10.78 -3.73
C GLY A 49 19.08 9.35 -3.38
N ARG A 50 17.80 9.12 -3.11
CA ARG A 50 17.23 7.76 -3.21
C ARG A 50 16.72 7.60 -4.63
N ASN A 51 17.32 6.68 -5.40
CA ASN A 51 16.93 6.42 -6.78
C ASN A 51 15.41 6.33 -6.91
N ASP A 52 14.86 7.12 -7.83
CA ASP A 52 13.44 7.18 -8.15
C ASP A 52 12.92 5.84 -8.73
N ASP A 53 13.84 4.94 -9.10
CA ASP A 53 13.58 3.53 -9.43
C ASP A 53 13.73 2.66 -8.17
N TYR A 54 12.64 2.52 -7.42
CA TYR A 54 12.54 1.57 -6.30
C TYR A 54 12.20 0.14 -6.76
N GLY A 55 12.62 -0.24 -7.98
CA GLY A 55 12.36 -1.56 -8.57
C GLY A 55 10.88 -1.91 -8.59
N ASP A 56 10.49 -2.90 -7.79
CA ASP A 56 9.14 -3.48 -7.74
C ASP A 56 8.11 -2.63 -6.98
N VAL A 57 8.46 -1.43 -6.49
CA VAL A 57 7.55 -0.55 -5.73
C VAL A 57 7.30 0.78 -6.45
N LYS A 58 6.03 1.15 -6.60
CA LYS A 58 5.56 2.45 -7.13
C LYS A 58 4.83 3.25 -6.06
N ILE A 59 4.86 4.57 -6.15
CA ILE A 59 4.19 5.47 -5.20
C ILE A 59 3.29 6.47 -5.94
N ILE A 60 2.08 6.65 -5.42
CA ILE A 60 1.13 7.69 -5.82
C ILE A 60 1.06 8.72 -4.68
N VAL A 61 1.37 9.97 -4.99
CA VAL A 61 1.35 11.07 -4.00
C VAL A 61 -0.05 11.69 -3.99
N ASP A 62 -0.99 11.02 -3.34
CA ASP A 62 -2.38 11.45 -3.25
C ASP A 62 -3.09 10.81 -2.03
N TYR A 63 -4.30 11.27 -1.74
CA TYR A 63 -5.22 10.63 -0.80
C TYR A 63 -5.93 9.45 -1.46
N PHE A 64 -6.01 8.31 -0.77
CA PHE A 64 -6.82 7.19 -1.24
C PHE A 64 -8.31 7.56 -1.22
N GLY A 65 -8.98 7.35 -2.35
CA GLY A 65 -10.33 7.82 -2.62
C GLY A 65 -11.04 7.02 -3.71
N PRO A 66 -12.28 7.39 -4.07
CA PRO A 66 -13.09 6.72 -5.08
C PRO A 66 -12.39 6.53 -6.44
N ASP A 67 -11.52 7.46 -6.83
CA ASP A 67 -10.81 7.41 -8.11
C ASP A 67 -9.87 6.20 -8.21
N TYR A 68 -9.44 5.64 -7.08
CA TYR A 68 -8.56 4.49 -6.99
C TYR A 68 -9.30 3.14 -6.84
N GLN A 69 -10.63 3.11 -7.01
CA GLN A 69 -11.41 1.87 -6.96
C GLN A 69 -11.04 0.85 -8.05
N HIS A 70 -10.43 1.31 -9.14
CA HIS A 70 -10.00 0.47 -10.25
C HIS A 70 -8.73 -0.35 -9.93
N LEU A 71 -7.99 0.03 -8.88
CA LEU A 71 -6.75 -0.63 -8.50
C LEU A 71 -6.98 -2.11 -8.14
N GLN A 72 -5.99 -2.92 -8.46
CA GLN A 72 -5.98 -4.36 -8.19
C GLN A 72 -4.81 -4.67 -7.27
N ALA A 73 -5.05 -5.41 -6.20
CA ALA A 73 -4.02 -5.90 -5.31
C ALA A 73 -4.45 -7.25 -4.71
N ASP A 74 -3.46 -8.11 -4.45
CA ASP A 74 -3.68 -9.39 -3.77
C ASP A 74 -3.58 -9.24 -2.25
N THR A 75 -2.98 -8.15 -1.78
CA THR A 75 -2.85 -7.82 -0.36
C THR A 75 -2.99 -6.31 -0.18
N VAL A 76 -3.88 -5.89 0.73
CA VAL A 76 -4.07 -4.48 1.09
C VAL A 76 -3.60 -4.29 2.52
N LEU A 77 -2.68 -3.34 2.71
CA LEU A 77 -2.15 -2.94 4.00
C LEU A 77 -2.55 -1.50 4.29
N CYS A 78 -2.81 -1.23 5.57
CA CYS A 78 -3.10 0.08 6.11
C CYS A 78 -2.54 0.11 7.53
N ARG A 79 -1.47 0.89 7.74
CA ARG A 79 -0.72 0.93 8.99
C ARG A 79 -0.50 2.38 9.40
N HIS A 80 -0.83 2.71 10.64
CA HIS A 80 -0.68 4.08 11.19
C HIS A 80 -1.41 5.14 10.32
N THR A 81 -2.55 4.76 9.75
CA THR A 81 -3.37 5.61 8.86
C THR A 81 -4.79 5.78 9.40
N LEU A 82 -5.38 4.74 10.01
CA LEU A 82 -6.78 4.74 10.44
C LEU A 82 -7.06 5.79 11.51
N GLU A 83 -6.08 6.10 12.36
CA GLU A 83 -6.16 7.16 13.37
C GLU A 83 -6.32 8.57 12.79
N HIS A 84 -5.97 8.74 11.52
CA HIS A 84 -6.07 10.01 10.79
C HIS A 84 -7.28 10.04 9.84
N VAL A 85 -7.98 8.92 9.68
CA VAL A 85 -9.18 8.82 8.81
C VAL A 85 -10.41 9.30 9.58
N SER A 86 -11.04 10.36 9.10
CA SER A 86 -12.23 10.97 9.70
C SER A 86 -13.42 10.01 9.83
N SER A 87 -13.60 9.10 8.87
CA SER A 87 -14.64 8.08 8.89
C SER A 87 -14.08 6.71 8.49
N VAL A 88 -13.63 5.95 9.49
CA VAL A 88 -13.09 4.58 9.29
C VAL A 88 -14.09 3.68 8.58
N SER A 89 -15.39 3.79 8.88
CA SER A 89 -16.44 2.99 8.25
C SER A 89 -16.56 3.27 6.75
N SER A 90 -16.48 4.54 6.33
CA SER A 90 -16.52 4.93 4.93
C SER A 90 -15.27 4.45 4.19
N PHE A 91 -14.10 4.58 4.83
CA PHE A 91 -12.82 4.15 4.28
C PHE A 91 -12.75 2.63 4.06
N VAL A 92 -13.12 1.82 5.08
CA VAL A 92 -13.17 0.36 4.94
C VAL A 92 -14.19 -0.06 3.88
N ARG A 93 -15.33 0.64 3.76
CA ARG A 93 -16.32 0.38 2.71
C ARG A 93 -15.78 0.70 1.32
N LEU A 94 -14.95 1.73 1.18
CA LEU A 94 -14.26 2.05 -0.06
C LEU A 94 -13.27 0.94 -0.44
N ILE A 95 -12.47 0.44 0.52
CA ILE A 95 -11.59 -0.72 0.29
C ILE A 95 -12.39 -1.94 -0.12
N ARG A 96 -13.52 -2.23 0.56
CA ARG A 96 -14.40 -3.35 0.22
C ARG A 96 -14.93 -3.27 -1.21
N LYS A 97 -15.27 -2.06 -1.67
CA LYS A 97 -15.69 -1.81 -3.06
C LYS A 97 -14.54 -2.09 -4.04
N MET A 98 -13.35 -1.59 -3.76
CA MET A 98 -12.15 -1.80 -4.59
C MET A 98 -11.81 -3.30 -4.72
N ILE A 99 -11.84 -4.07 -3.62
CA ILE A 99 -11.54 -5.51 -3.68
C ILE A 99 -12.66 -6.36 -4.31
N GLY A 100 -13.84 -5.79 -4.55
CA GLY A 100 -14.93 -6.46 -5.28
C GLY A 100 -15.43 -7.71 -4.55
N LYS A 101 -15.34 -8.89 -5.17
CA LYS A 101 -15.71 -10.19 -4.56
C LYS A 101 -14.52 -10.95 -3.96
N ARG A 102 -13.30 -10.41 -4.05
CA ARG A 102 -12.08 -11.04 -3.51
C ARG A 102 -12.11 -11.06 -1.98
N THR A 103 -11.53 -12.09 -1.37
CA THR A 103 -11.40 -12.28 0.10
C THR A 103 -10.09 -12.98 0.40
#